data_AF-A0A3D4Z6M4-F1
#
_entry.id   AF-A0A3D4Z6M4-F1
#
_cell.length_a   1.000
_cell.length_b   1.000
_cell.length_c   1.000
_cell.angle_alpha   90.00
_cell.angle_beta   90.00
_cell.angle_gamma   90.00
#
_symmetry.space_group_name_H-M   'P 1'
#
loop_
_entity.id
_entity.type
_entity.pdbx_description
1 polymer ?
#
loop_
_entity_poly.entity_id
_entity_poly.type
_entity_poly.pdbx_seq_one_letter_code
_entity_poly.pdbx_strand_id
1 'polypeptide(L)'
;QLKALEENSSSQAVLCPACQKIEDHFASGLVQLSGAFLRGHREEILNLVKNEETRAKGMNPLERIIEIANNREGILVTTTHEKLAQRIGKSLYRAFQGKVDYRWSRGEKMARVSWCRDEA
;
A
#
# COMPACT_ATOMS: atom_id res chain seq x y z
N GLN A 1 -15.11 -50.18 -19.88
CA GLN A 1 -13.69 -50.10 -19.50
C GLN A 1 -13.30 -48.63 -19.50
N LEU A 2 -13.13 -48.03 -18.31
CA LEU A 2 -12.68 -46.65 -18.16
C LEU A 2 -11.24 -46.54 -18.66
N LYS A 3 -11.01 -45.72 -19.69
CA LYS A 3 -9.66 -45.41 -20.17
C LYS A 3 -9.09 -44.30 -19.29
N ALA A 4 -7.95 -44.61 -18.68
CA ALA A 4 -7.16 -43.80 -17.79
C ALA A 4 -7.00 -42.34 -18.29
N LEU A 5 -7.38 -41.42 -17.41
CA LEU A 5 -6.90 -40.04 -17.38
C LEU A 5 -6.04 -39.92 -16.12
N GLU A 6 -4.90 -40.62 -16.11
CA GLU A 6 -3.86 -40.31 -15.15
C GLU A 6 -2.59 -39.93 -15.92
N GLU A 7 -1.87 -38.98 -15.33
CA GLU A 7 -0.48 -38.59 -15.63
C GLU A 7 -0.25 -37.49 -16.68
N ASN A 8 -0.57 -36.25 -16.29
CA ASN A 8 0.42 -35.18 -16.19
C ASN A 8 -0.20 -33.88 -15.64
N SER A 9 -0.14 -33.70 -14.33
CA SER A 9 -0.44 -32.42 -13.69
C SER A 9 0.63 -32.16 -12.63
N SER A 10 1.82 -31.77 -13.07
CA SER A 10 2.80 -31.14 -12.17
C SER A 10 2.28 -29.75 -11.80
N SER A 11 1.41 -29.67 -10.79
CA SER A 11 1.00 -28.39 -10.21
C SER A 11 2.16 -27.82 -9.41
N GLN A 12 2.86 -26.84 -9.96
CA GLN A 12 3.84 -26.07 -9.21
C GLN A 12 3.12 -24.95 -8.45
N ALA A 13 3.33 -24.90 -7.14
CA ALA A 13 2.89 -23.77 -6.34
C ALA A 13 3.68 -22.52 -6.74
N VAL A 14 2.97 -21.45 -7.12
CA VAL A 14 3.56 -20.15 -7.43
C VAL A 14 3.02 -19.10 -6.48
N LEU A 15 3.87 -18.14 -6.10
CA LEU A 15 3.41 -16.97 -5.33
C LEU A 15 2.54 -16.09 -6.21
N CYS A 16 1.48 -15.51 -5.63
CA CYS A 16 0.72 -14.49 -6.33
C CYS A 16 1.58 -13.22 -6.48
N PRO A 17 1.29 -12.35 -7.47
CA PRO A 17 2.10 -11.16 -7.73
C PRO A 17 2.29 -10.24 -6.53
N ALA A 18 1.28 -10.14 -5.65
CA ALA A 18 1.38 -9.31 -4.45
C ALA A 18 2.27 -9.96 -3.37
N CYS A 19 2.18 -11.28 -3.16
CA CYS A 19 3.06 -11.99 -2.25
C CYS A 19 4.51 -11.90 -2.71
N GLN A 20 4.76 -12.04 -4.02
CA GLN A 20 6.11 -11.88 -4.59
C GLN A 20 6.66 -10.47 -4.33
N LYS A 21 5.87 -9.41 -4.59
CA LYS A 21 6.30 -8.03 -4.31
C LYS A 21 6.58 -7.76 -2.83
N ILE A 22 5.83 -8.41 -1.92
CA ILE A 22 6.06 -8.28 -0.47
C ILE A 22 7.40 -8.93 -0.11
N GLU A 23 7.67 -10.14 -0.60
CA GLU A 23 8.94 -10.83 -0.38
C GLU A 23 10.12 -10.01 -0.91
N ASP A 24 10.02 -9.53 -2.15
CA ASP A 24 11.07 -8.77 -2.83
C ASP A 24 11.16 -7.29 -2.37
N HIS A 25 10.26 -6.85 -1.49
CA HIS A 25 10.10 -5.44 -1.10
C HIS A 25 9.94 -4.48 -2.31
N PHE A 26 9.35 -4.96 -3.40
CA PHE A 26 9.21 -4.23 -4.65
C PHE A 26 7.93 -3.38 -4.67
N ALA A 27 8.04 -2.16 -4.15
CA ALA A 27 6.92 -1.24 -4.03
C ALA A 27 6.48 -0.60 -5.35
N SER A 28 5.16 -0.44 -5.51
CA SER A 28 4.54 0.34 -6.59
C SER A 28 3.77 1.56 -6.07
N GLY A 29 3.66 1.71 -4.75
CA GLY A 29 3.18 2.93 -4.12
C GLY A 29 4.00 3.28 -2.89
N LEU A 30 4.24 4.57 -2.70
CA LEU A 30 4.89 5.13 -1.52
C LEU A 30 3.99 6.21 -0.94
N VAL A 31 3.79 6.19 0.37
CA VAL A 31 3.09 7.25 1.11
C VAL A 31 4.00 7.73 2.24
N GLN A 32 4.54 8.94 2.10
CA GLN A 32 5.27 9.62 3.17
C GLN A 32 4.29 10.41 4.03
N LEU A 33 4.27 10.11 5.33
CA LEU A 33 3.46 10.80 6.34
C LEU A 33 4.41 11.63 7.21
N SER A 34 4.11 12.92 7.37
CA SER A 34 4.98 13.87 8.07
C SER A 34 4.20 15.01 8.74
N GLY A 35 4.93 15.85 9.48
CA GLY A 35 4.39 17.03 10.18
C GLY A 35 4.12 16.80 11.67
N ALA A 36 4.03 17.89 12.43
CA ALA A 36 3.90 17.85 13.89
C ALA A 36 2.65 17.08 14.37
N PHE A 37 1.53 17.22 13.64
CA PHE A 37 0.25 16.59 13.95
C PHE A 37 0.34 15.05 14.00
N LEU A 38 1.23 14.45 13.19
CA LEU A 38 1.42 13.01 13.14
C LEU A 38 1.83 12.42 14.50
N ARG A 39 2.56 13.17 15.34
CA ARG A 39 3.03 12.66 16.64
C ARG A 39 1.89 12.44 17.61
N GLY A 40 0.91 13.35 17.65
CA GLY A 40 -0.26 13.25 18.52
C GLY A 40 -1.33 12.28 18.01
N HIS A 41 -1.43 12.09 16.70
CA HIS A 41 -2.49 11.30 16.05
C HIS A 41 -1.98 10.03 15.37
N ARG A 42 -0.80 9.55 15.77
CA ARG A 42 -0.11 8.43 15.11
C ARG A 42 -1.00 7.19 14.99
N GLU A 43 -1.63 6.79 16.08
CA GLU A 43 -2.44 5.58 16.13
C GLU A 43 -3.67 5.68 15.20
N GLU A 44 -4.39 6.79 15.27
CA GLU A 44 -5.56 7.07 14.41
C GLU A 44 -5.20 7.06 12.93
N ILE A 45 -4.06 7.66 12.58
CA ILE A 45 -3.53 7.70 11.21
C ILE A 45 -3.17 6.29 10.73
N LEU A 46 -2.47 5.51 11.54
CA LEU A 46 -2.11 4.13 11.18
C LEU A 46 -3.33 3.21 11.08
N ASN A 47 -4.33 3.41 11.92
CA ASN A 47 -5.59 2.69 11.85
C ASN A 47 -6.34 3.03 10.55
N LEU A 48 -6.38 4.30 10.13
CA LEU A 48 -6.95 4.69 8.84
C LEU A 48 -6.22 4.01 7.67
N VAL A 49 -4.88 3.99 7.70
CA VAL A 49 -4.06 3.34 6.66
C VAL A 49 -4.39 1.85 6.54
N LYS A 50 -4.43 1.11 7.65
CA LYS A 50 -4.77 -0.34 7.67
C LYS A 50 -6.22 -0.61 7.25
N ASN A 51 -7.13 0.29 7.62
CA ASN A 51 -8.53 0.19 7.19
C ASN A 51 -8.68 0.37 5.68
N GLU A 52 -7.93 1.31 5.08
CA GLU A 52 -7.90 1.46 3.63
C GLU A 52 -7.31 0.25 2.92
N GLU A 53 -6.25 -0.37 3.46
CA GLU A 53 -5.74 -1.66 2.96
C GLU A 53 -6.82 -2.74 3.02
N THR A 54 -7.49 -2.91 4.15
CA THR A 54 -8.52 -3.94 4.34
C THR A 54 -9.65 -3.77 3.31
N ARG A 55 -10.13 -2.54 3.11
CA ARG A 55 -11.14 -2.20 2.10
C ARG A 55 -10.64 -2.44 0.68
N ALA A 56 -9.40 -2.09 0.38
CA ALA A 56 -8.80 -2.30 -0.93
C ALA A 56 -8.65 -3.77 -1.26
N LYS A 57 -8.12 -4.56 -0.32
CA LYS A 57 -7.93 -6.01 -0.42
C LYS A 57 -9.25 -6.76 -0.66
N GLY A 58 -10.36 -6.27 -0.09
CA GLY A 58 -11.70 -6.80 -0.34
C GLY A 58 -12.18 -6.65 -1.79
N MET A 59 -11.69 -5.64 -2.52
CA MET A 59 -12.00 -5.42 -3.93
C MET A 59 -10.95 -6.00 -4.88
N ASN A 60 -9.67 -5.89 -4.50
CA ASN A 60 -8.55 -6.43 -5.23
C ASN A 60 -7.56 -7.05 -4.23
N PRO A 61 -7.50 -8.38 -4.10
CA PRO A 61 -6.61 -9.06 -3.16
C PRO A 61 -5.11 -8.78 -3.35
N LEU A 62 -4.74 -8.18 -4.49
CA LEU A 62 -3.37 -7.78 -4.80
C LEU A 62 -3.00 -6.38 -4.26
N GLU A 63 -3.96 -5.56 -3.85
CA GLU A 63 -3.70 -4.27 -3.19
C GLU A 63 -3.41 -4.50 -1.71
N ARG A 64 -2.13 -4.46 -1.34
CA ARG A 64 -1.63 -4.73 0.01
C ARG A 64 -0.55 -3.72 0.39
N ILE A 65 -0.41 -3.51 1.69
CA ILE A 65 0.74 -2.84 2.28
C ILE A 65 1.90 -3.85 2.30
N ILE A 66 3.08 -3.39 1.88
CA ILE A 66 4.33 -4.15 2.00
C ILE A 66 4.90 -3.88 3.39
N GLU A 67 5.09 -2.60 3.73
CA GLU A 67 5.71 -2.19 4.98
C GLU A 67 5.14 -0.86 5.48
N ILE A 68 5.16 -0.68 6.81
CA ILE A 68 4.99 0.60 7.49
C ILE A 68 6.23 0.82 8.36
N ALA A 69 7.12 1.71 7.92
CA ALA A 69 8.40 1.96 8.58
C ALA A 69 8.48 3.40 9.10
N ASN A 70 9.17 3.60 10.22
CA ASN A 70 9.55 4.94 10.67
C ASN A 70 10.80 5.39 9.93
N ASN A 71 10.87 6.67 9.55
CA ASN A 71 12.06 7.29 9.00
C ASN A 71 12.30 8.68 9.64
N ARG A 72 13.33 9.38 9.18
CA ARG A 72 13.70 10.71 9.71
C ARG A 72 12.60 11.76 9.51
N GLU A 73 11.74 11.58 8.51
CA GLU A 73 10.69 12.53 8.12
C GLU A 73 9.31 12.17 8.71
N GLY A 74 9.18 11.00 9.35
CA GLY A 74 7.92 10.50 9.92
C GLY A 74 7.72 9.01 9.66
N ILE A 75 6.68 8.67 8.88
CA ILE A 75 6.32 7.27 8.56
C ILE A 75 6.28 7.12 7.04
N LEU A 76 6.91 6.06 6.55
CA LEU A 76 6.81 5.62 5.16
C LEU A 76 5.93 4.36 5.09
N VAL A 77 4.88 4.42 4.28
CA VAL A 77 4.06 3.26 3.92
C VAL A 77 4.39 2.87 2.48
N THR A 78 4.72 1.61 2.26
CA THR A 78 4.97 1.05 0.93
C THR A 78 3.85 0.08 0.55
N THR A 79 3.44 0.09 -0.72
CA THR A 79 2.30 -0.71 -1.20
C THR A 79 2.63 -1.47 -2.47
N THR A 80 1.98 -2.63 -2.67
CA THR A 80 2.13 -3.48 -3.86
C THR A 80 1.52 -2.86 -5.12
N HIS A 81 0.67 -1.84 -4.97
CA HIS A 81 -0.04 -1.16 -6.07
C HIS A 81 -0.15 0.35 -5.80
N GLU A 82 0.02 1.15 -6.85
CA GLU A 82 -0.07 2.61 -6.82
C GLU A 82 -1.46 3.15 -6.40
N LYS A 83 -2.53 2.38 -6.65
CA LYS A 83 -3.90 2.80 -6.32
C LYS A 83 -4.14 2.84 -4.81
N LEU A 84 -3.57 1.88 -4.07
CA LEU A 84 -3.68 1.86 -2.61
C LEU A 84 -3.01 3.11 -2.00
N ALA A 85 -1.81 3.48 -2.47
CA ALA A 85 -1.13 4.69 -2.03
C ALA A 85 -1.97 5.96 -2.28
N GLN A 86 -2.59 6.07 -3.46
CA GLN A 86 -3.49 7.19 -3.79
C GLN A 86 -4.70 7.25 -2.87
N ARG A 87 -5.32 6.09 -2.58
CA ARG A 87 -6.49 5.99 -1.69
C ARG A 87 -6.15 6.40 -0.27
N ILE A 88 -5.00 5.94 0.25
CA ILE A 88 -4.50 6.35 1.56
C ILE A 88 -4.35 7.88 1.62
N GLY A 89 -3.66 8.51 0.66
CA GLY A 89 -3.50 9.96 0.61
C GLY A 89 -4.82 10.73 0.61
N LYS A 90 -5.79 10.26 -0.19
CA LYS A 90 -7.13 10.86 -0.27
C LYS A 90 -7.89 10.73 1.04
N SER A 91 -7.83 9.57 1.69
CA SER A 91 -8.52 9.33 2.97
C SER A 91 -7.88 10.14 4.10
N LEU A 92 -6.55 10.29 4.12
CA LEU A 92 -5.84 11.13 5.08
C LEU A 92 -6.25 12.60 4.96
N TYR A 93 -6.25 13.15 3.75
CA TYR A 93 -6.69 14.53 3.53
C TYR A 93 -8.16 14.73 3.95
N ARG A 94 -9.04 13.78 3.65
CA ARG A 94 -10.45 13.88 4.04
C ARG A 94 -10.67 13.83 5.56
N ALA A 95 -9.97 12.93 6.26
CA ALA A 95 -10.14 12.75 7.69
C ALA A 95 -9.41 13.81 8.53
N PHE A 96 -8.20 14.19 8.09
CA PHE A 96 -7.28 14.99 8.88
C PHE A 96 -6.85 16.29 8.18
N GLN A 97 -7.39 16.67 7.02
CA GLN A 97 -6.94 17.86 6.29
C GLN A 97 -5.41 17.83 6.03
N GLY A 98 -4.74 18.99 6.02
CA GLY A 98 -3.31 19.10 5.72
C GLY A 98 -3.03 19.27 4.23
N LYS A 99 -1.78 19.06 3.83
CA LYS A 99 -1.35 19.11 2.42
C LYS A 99 -1.13 17.69 1.91
N VAL A 100 -1.56 17.43 0.68
CA VAL A 100 -1.31 16.16 -0.01
C VAL A 100 -0.82 16.41 -1.43
N ASP A 101 0.34 15.84 -1.74
CA ASP A 101 0.96 15.90 -3.06
C ASP A 101 1.04 14.51 -3.68
N TYR A 102 0.77 14.43 -4.99
CA TYR A 102 0.82 13.20 -5.77
C TYR A 102 1.83 13.35 -6.90
N ARG A 103 2.75 12.40 -7.03
CA ARG A 103 3.72 12.32 -8.12
C ARG A 103 3.69 10.93 -8.73
N TRP A 104 3.73 10.87 -10.05
CA TRP A 104 3.74 9.61 -10.81
C TRP A 104 4.99 9.51 -11.66
N SER A 105 5.55 8.31 -11.76
CA SER A 105 6.63 8.03 -12.70
C SER A 105 6.06 7.92 -14.12
N ARG A 106 6.69 8.55 -15.12
CA ARG A 106 6.31 8.33 -16.51
C ARG A 106 6.91 7.00 -16.97
N GLY A 107 6.07 6.05 -17.36
CA GLY A 107 6.49 4.74 -17.87
C GLY A 107 6.47 3.59 -16.85
N GLU A 108 6.48 3.90 -15.55
CA GLU A 108 6.33 2.90 -14.49
C GLU A 108 5.01 3.12 -13.74
N LYS A 109 4.32 2.03 -13.38
CA LYS A 109 3.12 2.07 -12.52
C LYS A 109 3.52 2.34 -11.07
N MET A 110 4.00 3.55 -10.79
CA MET A 110 4.43 3.99 -9.48
C MET A 110 3.76 5.30 -9.07
N ALA A 111 3.19 5.34 -7.86
CA ALA A 111 2.73 6.58 -7.23
C ALA A 111 3.56 6.90 -5.99
N ARG A 112 3.96 8.16 -5.86
CA ARG A 112 4.53 8.74 -4.64
C ARG A 112 3.56 9.76 -4.10
N VAL A 113 3.12 9.55 -2.87
CA VAL A 113 2.16 10.40 -2.17
C VAL A 113 2.87 10.98 -0.95
N SER A 114 2.77 12.28 -0.77
CA SER A 114 3.31 12.96 0.41
C SER A 114 2.16 13.65 1.11
N TRP A 115 1.88 13.25 2.34
CA TRP A 115 0.91 13.92 3.21
C TRP A 115 1.64 14.56 4.39
N CYS A 116 1.35 15.83 4.62
CA CYS A 116 1.93 16.60 5.72
C CYS A 116 0.87 17.44 6.41
N ARG A 117 0.87 17.40 7.75
CA ARG A 117 0.09 18.33 8.57
C ARG A 117 0.90 18.77 9.78
N ASP A 118 1.08 20.07 9.91
CA ASP A 118 1.64 20.70 11.10
C ASP A 118 0.53 21.06 12.10
N GLU A 119 0.93 21.39 13.33
CA GLU A 119 0.03 21.95 14.33
C GLU A 119 -0.42 23.36 13.87
N ALA A 120 -1.65 23.73 14.22
CA ALA A 120 -2.25 25.01 13.88
C ALA A 120 -1.79 26.11 14.85
#